data_AF-A0AB33F752-F1
#
_entry.id   AF-A0AB33F752-F1
#
_cell.length_a   1.000
_cell.length_b   1.000
_cell.length_c   1.000
_cell.angle_alpha   90.00
_cell.angle_beta   90.00
_cell.angle_gamma   90.00
#
_symmetry.space_group_name_H-M   'P 1'
#
loop_
_entity.id
_entity.type
_entity.pdbx_description
1 polymer ?
#
loop_
_entity_poly.entity_id
_entity_poly.type
_entity_poly.pdbx_seq_one_letter_code
_entity_poly.pdbx_strand_id
1 'polypeptide(L)'
;MNLELAALNEQCHHISRRLYKERRAPSPEERSVFEMRAALIAERDAVRDRQLDGMLEVLSPLETIAAPNTTSSPLAMVQRNVMQSNRHALLEVRRKKLDMTRIARYYTRAQRRLESLKESDAPPDKIQRLERMMQGYANVLALQDMVKRTDDQLHRMGAPRLMDSIPTTAQERALAEQNERDAHQEAIDNGYY
;
A
#
# COMPACT_ATOMS: atom_id res chain seq x y z
N MET A 1 28.18 2.68 -12.01
CA MET A 1 27.90 2.49 -10.57
C MET A 1 28.13 1.06 -10.07
N ASN A 2 27.30 0.04 -10.37
CA ASN A 2 27.48 -1.29 -9.73
C ASN A 2 28.80 -2.00 -10.10
N LEU A 3 29.25 -1.92 -11.35
CA LEU A 3 30.53 -2.51 -11.80
C LEU A 3 31.74 -1.80 -11.17
N GLU A 4 31.67 -0.47 -11.08
CA GLU A 4 32.69 0.37 -10.47
C GLU A 4 32.81 0.13 -8.96
N LEU A 5 31.66 -0.01 -8.27
CA LEU A 5 31.62 -0.38 -6.86
C LEU A 5 32.16 -1.79 -6.60
N ALA A 6 31.92 -2.74 -7.52
CA ALA A 6 32.48 -4.09 -7.43
C ALA A 6 34.01 -4.08 -7.57
N ALA A 7 34.54 -3.35 -8.54
CA ALA A 7 35.99 -3.17 -8.71
C ALA A 7 36.63 -2.50 -7.48
N LEU A 8 35.99 -1.45 -6.94
CA LEU A 8 36.45 -0.79 -5.72
C LEU A 8 36.35 -1.68 -4.48
N ASN A 9 35.33 -2.55 -4.36
CA ASN A 9 35.24 -3.53 -3.28
C ASN A 9 36.44 -4.48 -3.29
N GLU A 10 36.83 -4.98 -4.46
CA GLU A 10 37.97 -5.88 -4.62
C GLU A 10 39.29 -5.15 -4.27
N GLN A 11 39.48 -3.94 -4.79
CA GLN A 11 40.64 -3.10 -4.48
C GLN A 11 40.74 -2.79 -2.98
N CYS A 12 39.64 -2.34 -2.35
CA CYS A 12 39.58 -2.11 -0.92
C CYS A 12 39.88 -3.39 -0.12
N HIS A 13 39.41 -4.56 -0.56
CA HIS A 13 39.71 -5.82 0.10
C HIS A 13 41.21 -6.14 0.03
N HIS A 14 41.82 -6.01 -1.14
CA HIS A 14 43.26 -6.24 -1.32
C HIS A 14 44.10 -5.28 -0.48
N ILE A 15 43.78 -3.98 -0.49
CA ILE A 15 44.45 -2.96 0.31
C ILE A 15 44.32 -3.30 1.80
N SER A 16 43.12 -3.56 2.32
CA SER A 16 42.91 -3.91 3.73
C SER A 16 43.71 -5.13 4.16
N ARG A 17 43.77 -6.16 3.32
CA ARG A 17 44.55 -7.37 3.59
C ARG A 17 46.05 -7.08 3.64
N ARG A 18 46.55 -6.21 2.75
CA ARG A 18 47.96 -5.77 2.74
C ARG A 18 48.29 -4.95 3.98
N LEU A 19 47.48 -3.94 4.31
CA LEU A 19 47.66 -3.09 5.50
C LEU A 19 47.71 -3.91 6.80
N TYR A 20 46.83 -4.91 6.91
CA TYR A 20 46.83 -5.82 8.06
C TYR A 20 48.14 -6.62 8.19
N LYS A 21 48.65 -7.18 7.09
CA LYS A 21 49.92 -7.93 7.07
C LYS A 21 51.12 -7.05 7.40
N GLU A 22 51.13 -5.83 6.87
CA GLU A 22 52.20 -4.85 7.05
C GLU A 22 52.10 -4.10 8.39
N ARG A 23 51.01 -4.29 9.15
CA ARG A 23 50.70 -3.59 10.42
C ARG A 23 50.90 -2.08 10.34
N ARG A 24 50.45 -1.47 9.23
CA ARG A 24 50.57 -0.02 9.00
C ARG A 24 49.23 0.63 8.71
N ALA A 25 49.18 1.93 8.91
CA ALA A 25 48.06 2.76 8.49
C ALA A 25 48.03 2.90 6.94
N PRO A 26 46.86 3.18 6.36
CA PRO A 26 46.73 3.47 4.94
C PRO A 26 47.44 4.78 4.58
N SER A 27 48.14 4.75 3.45
CA SER A 27 48.72 5.94 2.79
C SER A 27 47.60 6.85 2.26
N PRO A 28 47.90 8.13 1.92
CA PRO A 28 46.89 9.04 1.36
C PRO A 28 46.20 8.49 0.10
N GLU A 29 46.94 7.83 -0.78
CA GLU A 29 46.40 7.20 -2.00
C GLU A 29 45.49 6.01 -1.69
N GLU A 30 45.81 5.19 -0.70
CA GLU A 30 44.94 4.09 -0.28
C GLU A 30 43.68 4.61 0.43
N ARG A 31 43.79 5.70 1.19
CA ARG A 31 42.63 6.36 1.83
C ARG A 31 41.64 6.87 0.80
N SER A 32 42.11 7.49 -0.28
CA SER A 32 41.24 8.03 -1.33
C SER A 32 40.41 6.93 -2.01
N VAL A 33 40.94 5.70 -2.13
CA VAL A 33 40.17 4.54 -2.64
C VAL A 33 39.03 4.17 -1.69
N PHE A 34 39.27 4.14 -0.37
CA PHE A 34 38.21 3.89 0.61
C PHE A 34 37.15 5.00 0.63
N GLU A 35 37.58 6.27 0.53
CA GLU A 35 36.70 7.43 0.45
C GLU A 35 35.83 7.40 -0.81
N MET A 36 36.41 7.07 -1.96
CA MET A 36 35.70 6.92 -3.23
C MET A 36 34.65 5.81 -3.15
N ARG A 37 35.00 4.66 -2.55
CA ARG A 37 34.03 3.58 -2.28
C ARG A 37 32.89 4.06 -1.37
N ALA A 38 33.21 4.76 -0.28
CA ALA A 38 32.21 5.27 0.65
C ALA A 38 31.25 6.27 -0.03
N ALA A 39 31.78 7.16 -0.87
CA ALA A 39 30.98 8.12 -1.63
C ALA A 39 30.00 7.41 -2.58
N LEU A 40 30.45 6.38 -3.32
CA LEU A 40 29.56 5.61 -4.21
C LEU A 40 28.50 4.81 -3.46
N ILE A 41 28.82 4.27 -2.28
CA ILE A 41 27.82 3.63 -1.41
C ILE A 41 26.76 4.65 -0.98
N ALA A 42 27.19 5.82 -0.52
CA ALA A 42 26.28 6.89 -0.10
C ALA A 42 25.36 7.35 -1.25
N GLU A 43 25.89 7.46 -2.47
CA GLU A 43 25.08 7.80 -3.65
C GLU A 43 24.04 6.71 -3.97
N ARG A 44 24.46 5.44 -3.95
CA ARG A 44 23.55 4.29 -4.14
C ARG A 44 22.44 4.29 -3.09
N ASP A 45 22.79 4.50 -1.83
CA ASP A 45 21.84 4.48 -0.72
C ASP A 45 20.88 5.67 -0.80
N ALA A 46 21.35 6.85 -1.20
CA ALA A 46 20.49 7.99 -1.47
C ALA A 46 19.49 7.72 -2.62
N VAL A 47 19.91 7.01 -3.67
CA VAL A 47 18.98 6.59 -4.74
C VAL A 47 17.96 5.59 -4.23
N ARG A 48 18.39 4.58 -3.46
CA ARG A 48 17.50 3.60 -2.81
C ARG A 48 16.46 4.31 -1.94
N ASP A 49 16.88 5.23 -1.10
CA ASP A 49 16.01 5.91 -0.13
C ASP A 49 14.98 6.80 -0.83
N ARG A 50 15.37 7.54 -1.88
CA ARG A 50 14.41 8.29 -2.72
C ARG A 50 13.37 7.37 -3.36
N GLN A 51 13.78 6.17 -3.80
CA GLN A 51 12.85 5.21 -4.38
C GLN A 51 11.90 4.62 -3.32
N LEU A 52 12.39 4.35 -2.13
CA LEU A 52 11.59 3.91 -0.99
C LEU A 52 10.56 4.98 -0.60
N ASP A 53 10.99 6.23 -0.46
CA ASP A 53 10.12 7.35 -0.13
C ASP A 53 9.04 7.56 -1.19
N GLY A 54 9.38 7.47 -2.48
CA GLY A 54 8.39 7.54 -3.56
C GLY A 54 7.37 6.39 -3.54
N MET A 55 7.75 5.20 -3.07
CA MET A 55 6.80 4.09 -2.86
C MET A 55 5.89 4.34 -1.67
N LEU A 56 6.44 4.82 -0.55
CA LEU A 56 5.68 5.15 0.64
C LEU A 56 4.67 6.27 0.38
N GLU A 57 5.05 7.29 -0.37
CA GLU A 57 4.17 8.42 -0.71
C GLU A 57 2.93 7.94 -1.48
N VAL A 58 3.14 7.20 -2.57
CA VAL A 58 2.04 6.74 -3.45
C VAL A 58 1.14 5.72 -2.76
N LEU A 59 1.72 4.83 -1.94
CA LEU A 59 0.96 3.76 -1.27
C LEU A 59 0.39 4.19 0.09
N SER A 60 0.76 5.37 0.60
CA SER A 60 0.30 5.88 1.90
C SER A 60 -1.21 5.85 2.15
N PRO A 61 -2.10 6.10 1.15
CA PRO A 61 -3.54 6.09 1.42
C PRO A 61 -4.09 4.71 1.81
N LEU A 62 -3.30 3.65 1.57
CA LEU A 62 -3.65 2.26 1.82
C LEU A 62 -3.22 1.76 3.21
N GLU A 63 -2.37 2.49 3.92
CA GLU A 63 -1.76 2.04 5.19
C GLU A 63 -2.79 1.59 6.24
N THR A 64 -3.97 2.21 6.24
CA THR A 64 -5.02 1.98 7.25
C THR A 64 -6.17 1.11 6.77
N ILE A 65 -6.09 0.54 5.57
CA ILE A 65 -7.19 -0.26 5.02
C ILE A 65 -7.17 -1.65 5.67
N ALA A 66 -8.19 -1.93 6.48
CA ALA A 66 -8.37 -3.21 7.15
C ALA A 66 -8.79 -4.32 6.17
N ALA A 67 -8.50 -5.57 6.54
CA ALA A 67 -8.95 -6.74 5.81
C ALA A 67 -10.48 -6.85 5.83
N PRO A 68 -11.11 -7.47 4.80
CA PRO A 68 -12.54 -7.74 4.82
C PRO A 68 -12.96 -8.58 6.04
N ASN A 69 -14.09 -8.24 6.63
CA ASN A 69 -14.70 -9.05 7.67
C ASN A 69 -15.23 -10.37 7.07
N THR A 70 -15.08 -11.46 7.80
CA THR A 70 -15.63 -12.77 7.44
C THR A 70 -16.41 -13.34 8.61
N THR A 71 -17.35 -14.23 8.33
CA THR A 71 -18.10 -14.96 9.37
C THR A 71 -18.45 -16.36 8.90
N SER A 72 -18.39 -17.32 9.83
CA SER A 72 -18.90 -18.68 9.66
C SER A 72 -20.28 -18.88 10.31
N SER A 73 -20.85 -17.82 10.91
CA SER A 73 -22.14 -17.91 11.58
C SER A 73 -23.25 -18.21 10.58
N PRO A 74 -24.16 -19.16 10.88
CA PRO A 74 -25.32 -19.42 10.03
C PRO A 74 -26.41 -18.36 10.19
N LEU A 75 -26.29 -17.44 11.16
CA LEU A 75 -27.31 -16.43 11.44
C LEU A 75 -27.33 -15.37 10.33
N ALA A 76 -28.47 -15.25 9.64
CA ALA A 76 -28.66 -14.30 8.55
C ALA A 76 -28.38 -12.84 8.94
N MET A 77 -28.73 -12.46 10.18
CA MET A 77 -28.43 -11.12 10.71
C MET A 77 -26.92 -10.85 10.77
N VAL A 78 -26.12 -11.82 11.22
CA VAL A 78 -24.65 -11.69 11.32
C VAL A 78 -24.03 -11.62 9.93
N GLN A 79 -24.50 -12.46 9.00
CA GLN A 79 -24.05 -12.45 7.60
C GLN A 79 -24.35 -11.10 6.94
N ARG A 80 -25.57 -10.58 7.11
CA ARG A 80 -25.96 -9.26 6.61
C ARG A 80 -25.10 -8.14 7.18
N ASN A 81 -24.80 -8.17 8.48
CA ASN A 81 -23.94 -7.17 9.11
C ASN A 81 -22.53 -7.18 8.52
N VAL A 82 -21.93 -8.36 8.31
CA VAL A 82 -20.62 -8.50 7.68
C VAL A 82 -20.64 -7.95 6.24
N MET A 83 -21.67 -8.30 5.46
CA MET A 83 -21.84 -7.80 4.08
C MET A 83 -21.93 -6.26 4.05
N GLN A 84 -22.71 -5.66 4.94
CA GLN A 84 -22.87 -4.19 5.01
C GLN A 84 -21.59 -3.49 5.48
N SER A 85 -20.89 -4.04 6.48
CA SER A 85 -19.60 -3.50 6.94
C SER A 85 -18.56 -3.51 5.82
N ASN A 86 -18.46 -4.60 5.05
CA ASN A 86 -17.51 -4.71 3.94
C ASN A 86 -17.89 -3.77 2.78
N ARG A 87 -19.18 -3.63 2.48
CA ARG A 87 -19.69 -2.63 1.53
C ARG A 87 -19.28 -1.22 1.96
N HIS A 88 -19.51 -0.85 3.23
CA HIS A 88 -19.16 0.46 3.75
C HIS A 88 -17.65 0.72 3.68
N ALA A 89 -16.82 -0.25 4.06
CA ALA A 89 -15.37 -0.15 3.93
C ALA A 89 -14.93 0.08 2.48
N LEU A 90 -15.53 -0.63 1.51
CA LEU A 90 -15.22 -0.42 0.09
C LEU A 90 -15.65 0.98 -0.39
N LEU A 91 -16.76 1.52 0.11
CA LEU A 91 -17.19 2.87 -0.21
C LEU A 91 -16.22 3.94 0.31
N GLU A 92 -15.73 3.79 1.54
CA GLU A 92 -14.71 4.69 2.08
C GLU A 92 -13.43 4.69 1.22
N VAL A 93 -13.01 3.52 0.72
CA VAL A 93 -11.90 3.43 -0.23
C VAL A 93 -12.22 4.17 -1.54
N ARG A 94 -13.43 4.03 -2.08
CA ARG A 94 -13.84 4.74 -3.31
C ARG A 94 -13.94 6.25 -3.10
N ARG A 95 -14.39 6.72 -1.92
CA ARG A 95 -14.47 8.15 -1.57
C ARG A 95 -13.11 8.84 -1.61
N LYS A 96 -12.02 8.11 -1.32
CA LYS A 96 -10.64 8.61 -1.43
C LYS A 96 -10.20 8.90 -2.87
N LYS A 97 -10.98 8.54 -3.91
CA LYS A 97 -10.69 8.79 -5.35
C LYS A 97 -9.26 8.41 -5.75
N LEU A 98 -8.81 7.25 -5.26
CA LEU A 98 -7.45 6.77 -5.47
C LEU A 98 -7.21 6.44 -6.95
N ASP A 99 -6.08 6.87 -7.50
CA ASP A 99 -5.59 6.39 -8.80
C ASP A 99 -5.06 4.96 -8.64
N MET A 100 -5.97 3.99 -8.77
CA MET A 100 -5.66 2.57 -8.63
C MET A 100 -4.64 2.09 -9.68
N THR A 101 -4.55 2.74 -10.84
CA THR A 101 -3.57 2.39 -11.88
C THR A 101 -2.15 2.82 -11.47
N ARG A 102 -2.02 4.01 -10.86
CA ARG A 102 -0.74 4.46 -10.30
C ARG A 102 -0.35 3.60 -9.09
N ILE A 103 -1.29 3.32 -8.19
CA ILE A 103 -1.07 2.47 -7.02
C ILE A 103 -0.60 1.08 -7.41
N ALA A 104 -1.26 0.41 -8.36
CA ALA A 104 -0.89 -0.93 -8.80
C ALA A 104 0.56 -0.98 -9.33
N ARG A 105 0.98 0.03 -10.08
CA ARG A 105 2.37 0.15 -10.59
C ARG A 105 3.39 0.22 -9.44
N TYR A 106 3.11 1.04 -8.42
CA TYR A 106 4.00 1.19 -7.27
C TYR A 106 3.96 -0.02 -6.33
N TYR A 107 2.82 -0.70 -6.20
CA TYR A 107 2.72 -1.98 -5.51
C TYR A 107 3.61 -3.05 -6.16
N THR A 108 3.53 -3.22 -7.49
CA THR A 108 4.40 -4.16 -8.21
C THR A 108 5.89 -3.81 -8.06
N ARG A 109 6.21 -2.50 -8.06
CA ARG A 109 7.59 -2.04 -7.80
C ARG A 109 8.05 -2.39 -6.39
N ALA A 110 7.21 -2.16 -5.39
CA ALA A 110 7.48 -2.50 -4.00
C ALA A 110 7.68 -4.02 -3.83
N GLN A 111 6.79 -4.82 -4.40
CA GLN A 111 6.90 -6.28 -4.38
C GLN A 111 8.21 -6.81 -4.96
N ARG A 112 8.68 -6.24 -6.08
CA ARG A 112 9.96 -6.63 -6.70
C ARG A 112 11.18 -6.24 -5.87
N ARG A 113 11.07 -5.19 -5.05
CA ARG A 113 12.20 -4.60 -4.32
C ARG A 113 12.22 -4.92 -2.83
N LEU A 114 11.13 -5.45 -2.28
CA LEU A 114 10.97 -5.64 -0.85
C LEU A 114 12.11 -6.47 -0.25
N GLU A 115 12.48 -7.58 -0.88
CA GLU A 115 13.54 -8.44 -0.37
C GLU A 115 14.90 -7.74 -0.40
N SER A 116 15.24 -7.11 -1.53
CA SER A 116 16.46 -6.32 -1.65
C SER A 116 16.52 -5.15 -0.66
N LEU A 117 15.37 -4.57 -0.27
CA LEU A 117 15.33 -3.52 0.74
C LEU A 117 15.57 -4.09 2.15
N LYS A 118 15.01 -5.27 2.47
CA LYS A 118 15.22 -5.98 3.74
C LYS A 118 16.67 -6.41 3.94
N GLU A 119 17.35 -6.80 2.86
CA GLU A 119 18.76 -7.18 2.86
C GLU A 119 19.71 -5.96 2.85
N SER A 120 19.17 -4.75 2.70
CA SER A 120 19.96 -3.51 2.66
C SER A 120 19.90 -2.75 3.99
N ASP A 121 20.79 -1.76 4.15
CA ASP A 121 20.77 -0.82 5.27
C ASP A 121 19.64 0.23 5.18
N ALA A 122 18.48 -0.14 4.63
CA ALA A 122 17.31 0.73 4.56
C ALA A 122 16.64 0.81 5.95
N PRO A 123 16.02 1.95 6.31
CA PRO A 123 15.39 2.10 7.62
C PRO A 123 14.29 1.04 7.86
N PRO A 124 14.35 0.25 8.94
CA PRO A 124 13.43 -0.87 9.16
C PRO A 124 11.99 -0.41 9.39
N ASP A 125 11.79 0.76 9.98
CA ASP A 125 10.48 1.40 10.17
C ASP A 125 9.81 1.72 8.82
N LYS A 126 10.58 2.22 7.85
CA LYS A 126 10.10 2.48 6.49
C LYS A 126 9.73 1.19 5.76
N ILE A 127 10.50 0.12 5.96
CA ILE A 127 10.19 -1.20 5.38
C ILE A 127 8.87 -1.74 5.96
N GLN A 128 8.73 -1.76 7.29
CA GLN A 128 7.48 -2.21 7.94
C GLN A 128 6.27 -1.40 7.47
N ARG A 129 6.45 -0.09 7.32
CA ARG A 129 5.41 0.80 6.80
C ARG A 129 5.02 0.44 5.36
N LEU A 130 6.00 0.16 4.50
CA LEU A 130 5.76 -0.30 3.12
C LEU A 130 4.98 -1.62 3.11
N GLU A 131 5.34 -2.58 3.96
CA GLU A 131 4.63 -3.87 4.08
C GLU A 131 3.18 -3.67 4.51
N ARG A 132 2.90 -2.79 5.48
CA ARG A 132 1.52 -2.45 5.86
C ARG A 132 0.73 -1.84 4.70
N MET A 133 1.32 -0.93 3.93
CA MET A 133 0.67 -0.35 2.76
C MET A 133 0.43 -1.39 1.65
N MET A 134 1.35 -2.33 1.45
CA MET A 134 1.19 -3.46 0.54
C MET A 134 0.05 -4.39 0.98
N GLN A 135 -0.05 -4.66 2.29
CA GLN A 135 -1.18 -5.41 2.84
C GLN A 135 -2.50 -4.64 2.66
N GLY A 136 -2.49 -3.32 2.86
CA GLY A 136 -3.63 -2.45 2.57
C GLY A 136 -4.12 -2.55 1.13
N TYR A 137 -3.20 -2.61 0.15
CA TYR A 137 -3.55 -2.86 -1.25
C TYR A 137 -4.23 -4.21 -1.45
N ALA A 138 -3.69 -5.28 -0.87
CA ALA A 138 -4.30 -6.61 -0.92
C ALA A 138 -5.71 -6.62 -0.29
N ASN A 139 -5.88 -5.89 0.82
CA ASN A 139 -7.16 -5.72 1.50
C ASN A 139 -8.20 -5.01 0.61
N VAL A 140 -7.80 -3.99 -0.15
CA VAL A 140 -8.69 -3.34 -1.14
C VAL A 140 -9.17 -4.33 -2.20
N LEU A 141 -8.26 -5.11 -2.77
CA LEU A 141 -8.62 -6.09 -3.80
C LEU A 141 -9.54 -7.17 -3.23
N ALA A 142 -9.28 -7.63 -2.01
CA ALA A 142 -10.12 -8.59 -1.32
C ALA A 142 -11.52 -8.02 -1.00
N LEU A 143 -11.62 -6.75 -0.60
CA LEU A 143 -12.90 -6.06 -0.39
C LEU A 143 -13.70 -5.97 -1.70
N GLN A 144 -13.05 -5.60 -2.81
CA GLN A 144 -13.68 -5.52 -4.12
C GLN A 144 -14.23 -6.87 -4.57
N ASP A 145 -13.43 -7.93 -4.46
CA ASP A 145 -13.83 -9.29 -4.84
C ASP A 145 -14.96 -9.82 -3.95
N MET A 146 -14.88 -9.62 -2.63
CA MET A 146 -15.91 -10.07 -1.71
C MET A 146 -17.26 -9.39 -1.94
N VAL A 147 -17.27 -8.07 -2.13
CA VAL A 147 -18.51 -7.34 -2.45
C VAL A 147 -19.07 -7.79 -3.79
N LYS A 148 -18.23 -7.96 -4.82
CA LYS A 148 -18.66 -8.45 -6.14
C LYS A 148 -19.29 -9.83 -6.06
N ARG A 149 -18.65 -10.79 -5.38
CA ARG A 149 -19.21 -12.15 -5.21
C ARG A 149 -20.56 -12.12 -4.51
N THR A 150 -20.70 -11.24 -3.53
CA THR A 150 -21.95 -11.06 -2.79
C THR A 150 -23.05 -10.48 -3.69
N ASP A 151 -22.73 -9.47 -4.50
CA ASP A 151 -23.63 -8.90 -5.50
C ASP A 151 -24.08 -9.95 -6.53
N ASP A 152 -23.14 -10.73 -7.06
CA ASP A 152 -23.42 -11.80 -8.01
C ASP A 152 -24.33 -12.87 -7.40
N GLN A 153 -24.14 -13.19 -6.12
CA GLN A 153 -24.99 -14.14 -5.40
C GLN A 153 -26.42 -13.59 -5.18
N LEU A 154 -26.55 -12.34 -4.73
CA LEU A 154 -27.85 -11.70 -4.53
C LEU A 154 -28.63 -11.63 -5.85
N HIS A 155 -27.96 -11.26 -6.93
CA HIS A 155 -28.56 -11.18 -8.25
C HIS A 155 -29.10 -12.54 -8.73
N ARG A 156 -28.36 -13.64 -8.51
CA ARG A 156 -28.83 -15.01 -8.83
C ARG A 156 -30.05 -15.41 -8.00
N MET A 157 -30.20 -14.86 -6.80
CA MET A 157 -31.35 -15.10 -5.92
C MET A 157 -32.54 -14.17 -6.22
N GLY A 158 -32.43 -13.29 -7.23
CA GLY A 158 -33.45 -12.28 -7.52
C GLY A 158 -33.51 -11.14 -6.51
N ALA A 159 -32.52 -11.03 -5.62
CA ALA A 159 -32.41 -9.93 -4.66
C ALA A 159 -31.62 -8.76 -5.25
N PRO A 160 -31.90 -7.50 -4.84
CA PRO A 160 -31.09 -6.35 -5.23
C PRO A 160 -29.62 -6.51 -4.82
N ARG A 161 -28.68 -6.07 -5.66
CA ARG A 161 -27.25 -6.10 -5.32
C ARG A 161 -26.94 -5.07 -4.22
N LEU A 162 -25.90 -5.31 -3.43
CA LEU A 162 -25.43 -4.38 -2.39
C LEU A 162 -25.01 -3.04 -2.98
N MET A 163 -24.42 -3.05 -4.18
CA MET A 163 -23.96 -1.84 -4.85
C MET A 163 -25.02 -1.19 -5.76
N ASP A 164 -26.15 -1.87 -6.07
CA ASP A 164 -27.25 -1.31 -6.88
C ASP A 164 -28.04 -0.24 -6.12
N SER A 165 -28.06 -0.31 -4.79
CA SER A 165 -28.65 0.72 -3.92
C SER A 165 -27.79 1.97 -3.76
N ILE A 166 -26.70 2.08 -4.53
CA ILE A 166 -25.73 3.16 -4.40
C ILE A 166 -25.70 3.95 -5.69
N PRO A 167 -25.94 5.26 -5.62
CA PRO A 167 -25.75 6.11 -6.76
C PRO A 167 -24.29 6.10 -7.24
N THR A 168 -24.08 5.56 -8.43
CA THR A 168 -22.75 5.44 -9.06
C THR A 168 -22.39 6.68 -9.87
N THR A 169 -23.39 7.45 -10.30
CA THR A 169 -23.20 8.72 -11.01
C THR A 169 -23.37 9.93 -10.09
N ALA A 170 -22.91 11.11 -10.53
CA ALA A 170 -23.13 12.36 -9.79
C ALA A 170 -24.62 12.74 -9.72
N GLN A 171 -25.39 12.41 -10.77
CA GLN A 171 -26.83 12.66 -10.82
C GLN A 171 -27.60 11.74 -9.88
N GLU A 172 -27.28 10.44 -9.86
CA GLU A 172 -27.89 9.51 -8.90
C GLU A 172 -27.56 9.94 -7.46
N ARG A 173 -26.36 10.52 -7.22
CA ARG A 173 -25.94 10.98 -5.88
C ARG A 173 -26.77 12.17 -5.42
N ALA A 174 -26.98 13.14 -6.31
CA ALA A 174 -27.85 14.27 -6.04
C ALA A 174 -29.29 13.82 -5.77
N LEU A 175 -29.78 12.81 -6.51
CA LEU A 175 -31.12 12.26 -6.31
C LEU A 175 -31.24 11.50 -4.98
N ALA A 176 -30.24 10.71 -4.59
CA ALA A 176 -30.23 10.01 -3.32
C ALA A 176 -30.15 10.99 -2.13
N GLU A 177 -29.33 12.03 -2.20
CA GLU A 177 -29.25 13.09 -1.19
C GLU A 177 -30.58 13.86 -1.08
N GLN A 178 -31.27 14.07 -2.21
CA GLN A 178 -32.58 14.70 -2.21
C GLN A 178 -33.64 13.80 -1.57
N ASN A 179 -33.67 12.51 -1.93
CA ASN A 179 -34.58 11.54 -1.32
C ASN A 179 -34.35 11.38 0.19
N GLU A 180 -33.10 11.43 0.67
CA GLU A 180 -32.79 11.44 2.11
C GLU A 180 -33.30 12.69 2.82
N ARG A 181 -33.20 13.87 2.18
CA ARG A 181 -33.77 15.12 2.71
C ARG A 181 -35.29 15.09 2.75
N ASP A 182 -35.91 14.59 1.69
CA ASP A 182 -37.36 14.48 1.58
C ASP A 182 -37.91 13.48 2.61
N ALA A 183 -37.26 12.33 2.79
CA ALA A 183 -37.63 11.36 3.83
C ALA A 183 -37.44 11.91 5.25
N HIS A 184 -36.40 12.71 5.49
CA HIS A 184 -36.18 13.38 6.77
C HIS A 184 -37.25 14.46 7.03
N GLN A 185 -37.63 15.21 6.00
CA GLN A 185 -38.70 16.20 6.11
C GLN A 185 -40.06 15.52 6.32
N GLU A 186 -40.35 14.43 5.61
CA GLU A 186 -41.55 13.61 5.79
C GLU A 186 -41.62 13.01 7.20
N ALA A 187 -40.49 12.61 7.78
CA ALA A 187 -40.43 12.14 9.16
C ALA A 187 -40.72 13.25 10.18
N ILE A 188 -40.28 14.48 9.92
CA ILE A 188 -40.62 15.66 10.74
C ILE A 188 -42.11 15.99 10.60
N ASP A 189 -42.61 16.04 9.38
CA ASP A 189 -43.99 16.46 9.07
C ASP A 189 -45.03 15.47 9.63
N ASN A 190 -44.68 14.18 9.70
CA ASN A 190 -45.53 13.14 10.26
C ASN A 190 -45.24 12.86 11.75
N GLY A 191 -44.35 13.62 12.40
CA GLY A 191 -44.10 13.53 13.84
C GLY A 191 -43.41 12.24 14.29
N TYR A 192 -42.59 11.62 13.44
CA TYR A 192 -41.81 10.41 13.75
C TYR A 192 -40.47 10.71 14.46
N TYR A 193 -40.24 11.98 14.85
CA TYR A 193 -39.06 12.47 15.55
C TYR A 193 -39.35 12.87 17.00
#